data_AF-A0A7R9XQQ3-F1
#
_entry.id   AF-A0A7R9XQQ3-F1
#
_cell.length_a   1.000
_cell.length_b   1.000
_cell.length_c   1.000
_cell.angle_alpha   90.00
_cell.angle_beta   90.00
_cell.angle_gamma   90.00
#
_symmetry.space_group_name_H-M   'P 1'
#
loop_
_entity.id
_entity.type
_entity.pdbx_description
1 polymer ?
#
loop_
_entity_poly.entity_id
_entity_poly.type
_entity_poly.pdbx_seq_one_letter_code
_entity_poly.pdbx_strand_id
1 'polypeptide(L)'
;LVATLWLLYPTLVQYLAEFTQCTGTSGDSDRHFVSDYSVQCRGTAYSLYLFMVIVWAILYIVGIPYGLLQLARGEDIVGEHDSAMVQYRLGLLFKGINVKSAWWWEWVIFARKFILIFIVIVSRRSAVIGGYTVNCMLQLFFVFHIVAKPYAGEKYAKIETYGLLATMATFTGGLIFKQSGEQGGQGSTFVDLITALLFILHAWAWYDFARTLVRQFREEGEEGLIKRAIRDLEFEEAIVDEFDAKRDEEIIHQEKMAKESERIQLRSMAGQRLPFADDDLLETIKADSTITIRQQHGALSSQLQDLRERWKARTHRRGERLLALDERHLTAHSTNSRESPK
;
A
#
# COMPACT_ATOMS: atom_id res chain seq x y z
N LEU A 1 -8.91 1.06 9.95
CA LEU A 1 -9.90 1.85 10.71
C LEU A 1 -10.48 3.00 9.87
N VAL A 2 -9.68 3.97 9.42
CA VAL A 2 -10.15 5.10 8.58
C VAL A 2 -10.90 4.63 7.32
N ALA A 3 -10.34 3.67 6.59
CA ALA A 3 -10.98 3.04 5.42
C ALA A 3 -12.34 2.41 5.73
N THR A 4 -12.40 1.66 6.83
CA THR A 4 -13.63 1.01 7.30
C THR A 4 -14.69 2.03 7.65
N LEU A 5 -14.32 3.11 8.35
CA LEU A 5 -15.22 4.19 8.71
C LEU A 5 -15.79 4.90 7.47
N TRP A 6 -14.95 5.14 6.46
CA TRP A 6 -15.34 5.77 5.19
C TRP A 6 -16.31 4.91 4.38
N LEU A 7 -16.14 3.58 4.40
CA LEU A 7 -17.06 2.63 3.76
C LEU A 7 -18.36 2.42 4.55
N LEU A 8 -18.29 2.50 5.89
CA LEU A 8 -19.44 2.37 6.79
C LEU A 8 -20.28 3.66 6.84
N TYR A 9 -19.73 4.81 6.44
CA TYR A 9 -20.45 6.08 6.43
C TYR A 9 -21.83 6.02 5.76
N PRO A 10 -22.00 5.57 4.50
CA PRO A 10 -23.31 5.52 3.86
C PRO A 10 -24.31 4.61 4.59
N THR A 11 -23.87 3.49 5.16
CA THR A 11 -24.77 2.59 5.89
C THR A 11 -25.24 3.23 7.19
N LEU A 12 -24.35 3.88 7.94
CA LEU A 12 -24.70 4.61 9.15
C LEU A 12 -25.68 5.76 8.86
N VAL A 13 -25.42 6.55 7.82
CA VAL A 13 -26.31 7.63 7.41
C VAL A 13 -27.69 7.10 7.02
N GLN A 14 -27.75 5.98 6.29
CA GLN A 14 -29.00 5.34 5.93
C GLN A 14 -29.78 4.91 7.17
N TYR A 15 -29.15 4.19 8.12
CA TYR A 15 -29.82 3.77 9.34
C TYR A 15 -30.37 4.97 10.12
N LEU A 16 -29.57 6.00 10.34
CA LEU A 16 -29.98 7.19 11.09
C LEU A 16 -31.15 7.92 10.41
N ALA A 17 -31.14 8.04 9.09
CA ALA A 17 -32.22 8.68 8.35
C ALA A 17 -33.47 7.81 8.23
N GLU A 18 -33.37 6.49 8.29
CA GLU A 18 -34.51 5.58 8.38
C GLU A 18 -35.25 5.71 9.73
N PHE A 19 -34.50 5.94 10.80
CA PHE A 19 -35.08 6.24 12.12
C PHE A 19 -35.84 7.57 12.17
N THR A 20 -35.80 8.42 11.14
CA THR A 20 -36.66 9.62 11.11
C THR A 20 -37.95 9.41 10.33
N GLN A 21 -38.15 8.25 9.71
CA GLN A 21 -39.31 7.97 8.87
C GLN A 21 -40.46 7.37 9.67
N CYS A 22 -41.64 7.95 9.48
CA CYS A 22 -42.90 7.48 10.04
C CYS A 22 -43.84 7.04 8.92
N THR A 23 -44.55 5.94 9.12
CA THR A 23 -45.59 5.46 8.21
C THR A 23 -46.96 5.61 8.85
N GLY A 24 -47.99 5.78 8.00
CA GLY A 24 -49.37 6.04 8.40
C GLY A 24 -50.02 7.23 7.67
N THR A 25 -51.35 7.31 7.77
CA THR A 25 -52.17 8.39 7.21
C THR A 25 -52.05 9.67 8.05
N SER A 26 -52.24 10.85 7.42
CA SER A 26 -52.26 12.13 8.15
C SER A 26 -53.53 12.24 8.98
N GLY A 27 -53.38 12.19 10.31
CA GLY A 27 -54.46 12.35 11.27
C GLY A 27 -54.70 11.15 12.20
N ASP A 28 -54.07 10.00 11.91
CA ASP A 28 -54.31 8.77 12.67
C ASP A 28 -53.48 8.69 13.96
N SER A 29 -54.03 8.09 15.01
CA SER A 29 -53.30 7.77 16.25
C SER A 29 -52.20 6.73 16.03
N ASP A 30 -52.27 6.01 14.92
CA ASP A 30 -51.48 4.81 14.63
C ASP A 30 -50.37 5.12 13.59
N ARG A 31 -49.64 6.22 13.81
CA ARG A 31 -48.39 6.47 13.08
C ARG A 31 -47.26 5.76 13.79
N HIS A 32 -46.56 4.89 13.08
CA HIS A 32 -45.47 4.09 13.63
C HIS A 32 -44.16 4.32 12.88
N PHE A 33 -43.02 4.03 13.51
CA PHE A 33 -41.74 4.07 12.83
C PHE A 33 -41.67 3.01 11.73
N VAL A 34 -41.00 3.35 10.63
CA VAL A 34 -40.80 2.38 9.53
C VAL A 34 -39.81 1.28 9.93
N SER A 35 -38.84 1.60 10.79
CA SER A 35 -37.87 0.64 11.31
C SER A 35 -38.43 -0.26 12.41
N ASP A 36 -39.41 0.24 13.18
CA ASP A 36 -40.04 -0.50 14.27
C ASP A 36 -41.51 -0.07 14.45
N TYR A 37 -42.42 -0.96 14.05
CA TYR A 37 -43.86 -0.71 14.17
C TYR A 37 -44.36 -0.71 15.62
N SER A 38 -43.57 -1.16 16.59
CA SER A 38 -43.96 -1.14 18.00
C SER A 38 -43.93 0.27 18.61
N VAL A 39 -43.19 1.20 18.00
CA VAL A 39 -43.01 2.56 18.51
C VAL A 39 -43.89 3.53 17.72
N GLN A 40 -44.70 4.30 18.45
CA GLN A 40 -45.54 5.35 17.86
C GLN A 40 -44.73 6.62 17.60
N CYS A 41 -45.00 7.28 16.46
CA CYS A 41 -44.41 8.56 16.08
C CYS A 41 -45.10 9.75 16.78
N ARG A 42 -45.34 9.62 18.08
CA ARG A 42 -45.97 10.64 18.92
C ARG A 42 -45.59 10.41 20.39
N GLY A 43 -45.56 11.48 21.17
CA GLY A 43 -45.32 11.43 22.62
C GLY A 43 -43.88 11.78 23.02
N THR A 44 -43.62 11.74 24.32
CA THR A 44 -42.33 12.13 24.92
C THR A 44 -41.20 11.17 24.58
N ALA A 45 -41.51 9.87 24.47
CA ALA A 45 -40.55 8.85 24.02
C ALA A 45 -40.06 9.15 22.60
N TYR A 46 -40.96 9.47 21.67
CA TYR A 46 -40.63 9.87 20.30
C TYR A 46 -39.68 11.07 20.27
N SER A 47 -39.95 12.12 21.06
CA SER A 47 -39.08 13.30 21.13
C SER A 47 -37.69 12.98 21.66
N LEU A 48 -37.57 12.10 22.66
CA LEU A 48 -36.28 11.64 23.18
C LEU A 48 -35.50 10.84 22.13
N TYR A 49 -36.15 9.91 21.43
CA TYR A 49 -35.53 9.14 20.34
C TYR A 49 -35.08 10.04 19.19
N LEU A 50 -35.92 10.98 18.76
CA LEU A 50 -35.58 11.94 17.72
C LEU A 50 -34.39 12.81 18.13
N PHE A 51 -34.36 13.27 19.38
CA PHE A 51 -33.22 14.01 19.91
C PHE A 51 -31.93 13.18 19.87
N MET A 52 -31.96 11.92 20.31
CA MET A 52 -30.81 11.02 20.24
C MET A 52 -30.36 10.80 18.79
N VAL A 53 -31.28 10.55 17.86
CA VAL A 53 -30.97 10.38 16.44
C VAL A 53 -30.33 11.64 15.87
N ILE A 54 -30.81 12.83 16.20
CA ILE A 54 -30.22 14.11 15.76
C ILE A 54 -28.81 14.28 16.33
N VAL A 55 -28.58 13.98 17.61
CA VAL A 55 -27.26 14.06 18.23
C VAL A 55 -26.28 13.11 17.54
N TRP A 56 -26.67 11.85 17.33
CA TRP A 56 -25.86 10.86 16.61
C TRP A 56 -25.66 11.23 15.15
N ALA A 57 -26.67 11.79 14.49
CA ALA A 57 -26.59 12.30 13.14
C ALA A 57 -25.55 13.43 13.05
N ILE A 58 -25.57 14.42 13.94
CA ILE A 58 -24.56 15.48 13.96
C ILE A 58 -23.15 14.89 14.21
N LEU A 59 -23.03 14.00 15.20
CA LEU A 59 -21.75 13.40 15.57
C LEU A 59 -21.15 12.56 14.42
N TYR A 60 -21.96 11.79 13.70
CA TYR A 60 -21.47 10.93 12.63
C TYR A 60 -21.41 11.61 11.26
N ILE A 61 -22.44 12.38 10.88
CA ILE A 61 -22.50 13.05 9.56
C ILE A 61 -21.50 14.18 9.50
N VAL A 62 -21.37 14.97 10.57
CA VAL A 62 -20.48 16.13 10.62
C VAL A 62 -19.18 15.80 11.35
N GLY A 63 -19.24 15.05 12.45
CA GLY A 63 -18.04 14.76 13.25
C GLY A 63 -17.04 13.84 12.57
N ILE A 64 -17.45 12.88 11.73
CA ILE A 64 -16.50 12.09 10.92
C ILE A 64 -15.72 12.98 9.94
N PRO A 65 -16.36 13.73 9.02
CA PRO A 65 -15.61 14.56 8.08
C PRO A 65 -14.83 15.70 8.78
N TYR A 66 -15.36 16.22 9.90
CA TYR A 66 -14.64 17.20 10.72
C TYR A 66 -13.40 16.61 11.40
N GLY A 67 -13.50 15.42 11.99
CA GLY A 67 -12.37 14.73 12.60
C GLY A 67 -11.28 14.40 11.58
N LEU A 68 -11.68 13.97 10.39
CA LEU A 68 -10.75 13.71 9.28
C LEU A 68 -10.06 15.00 8.82
N LEU A 69 -10.77 16.13 8.81
CA LEU A 69 -10.19 17.44 8.49
C LEU A 69 -9.19 17.91 9.55
N GLN A 70 -9.52 17.75 10.82
CA GLN A 70 -8.62 18.17 11.91
C GLN A 70 -7.37 17.31 11.94
N LEU A 71 -7.49 16.01 11.69
CA LEU A 71 -6.34 15.13 11.55
C LEU A 71 -5.46 15.56 10.34
N ALA A 72 -6.10 15.91 9.22
CA ALA A 72 -5.39 16.41 8.04
C ALA A 72 -4.69 17.76 8.24
N ARG A 73 -5.21 18.62 9.13
CA ARG A 73 -4.59 19.92 9.48
C ARG A 73 -3.51 19.79 10.54
N GLY A 74 -3.69 18.90 11.51
CA GLY A 74 -2.77 18.72 12.64
C GLY A 74 -1.45 18.03 12.28
N GLU A 75 -1.44 17.19 11.24
CA GLU A 75 -0.25 16.45 10.80
C GLU A 75 0.59 17.20 9.75
N ASP A 76 0.41 18.52 9.62
CA ASP A 76 1.14 19.41 8.70
C ASP A 76 1.26 18.88 7.26
N ILE A 77 0.22 18.18 6.79
CA ILE A 77 0.11 17.65 5.41
C ILE A 77 0.18 18.79 4.38
N VAL A 78 -0.19 20.00 4.80
CA VAL A 78 -0.13 21.22 3.99
C VAL A 78 1.33 21.73 3.85
N GLY A 79 2.19 21.49 4.83
CA GLY A 79 3.59 21.92 4.86
C GLY A 79 4.61 20.87 4.40
N GLU A 80 4.53 19.64 4.93
CA GLU A 80 5.57 18.61 4.79
C GLU A 80 4.96 17.31 4.24
N HIS A 81 5.01 17.14 2.92
CA HIS A 81 4.30 16.08 2.18
C HIS A 81 4.89 14.66 2.35
N ASP A 82 5.91 14.46 3.20
CA ASP A 82 6.80 13.30 3.11
C ASP A 82 6.73 12.30 4.28
N SER A 83 5.84 12.50 5.25
CA SER A 83 5.69 11.51 6.33
C SER A 83 4.94 10.27 5.83
N ALA A 84 5.69 9.20 5.54
CA ALA A 84 5.17 7.92 5.07
C ALA A 84 4.06 7.32 5.98
N MET A 85 4.08 7.64 7.27
CA MET A 85 3.07 7.20 8.25
C MET A 85 1.70 7.87 8.03
N VAL A 86 1.69 9.16 7.70
CA VAL A 86 0.46 9.92 7.40
C VAL A 86 -0.12 9.46 6.07
N GLN A 87 0.74 9.27 5.05
CA GLN A 87 0.33 8.68 3.78
C GLN A 87 -0.18 7.25 3.95
N TYR A 88 0.28 6.47 4.94
CA TYR A 88 -0.27 5.15 5.21
C TYR A 88 -1.66 5.20 5.87
N ARG A 89 -1.89 6.13 6.81
CA ARG A 89 -3.15 6.22 7.58
C ARG A 89 -4.26 6.97 6.84
N LEU A 90 -3.91 8.08 6.21
CA LEU A 90 -4.80 8.98 5.47
C LEU A 90 -4.70 8.82 3.95
N GLY A 91 -3.79 7.94 3.49
CA GLY A 91 -3.56 7.70 2.07
C GLY A 91 -4.80 7.36 1.29
N LEU A 92 -5.76 6.63 1.88
CA LEU A 92 -7.03 6.34 1.20
C LEU A 92 -7.86 7.60 0.93
N LEU A 93 -7.89 8.53 1.89
CA LEU A 93 -8.75 9.72 1.82
C LEU A 93 -8.21 10.76 0.84
N PHE A 94 -6.90 10.97 0.82
CA PHE A 94 -6.27 11.98 -0.02
C PHE A 94 -5.56 11.40 -1.24
N LYS A 95 -5.75 10.10 -1.56
CA LYS A 95 -5.07 9.47 -2.69
C LYS A 95 -5.44 10.16 -4.00
N GLY A 96 -4.43 10.69 -4.69
CA GLY A 96 -4.61 11.29 -6.00
C GLY A 96 -5.31 12.65 -6.01
N ILE A 97 -5.76 13.16 -4.85
CA ILE A 97 -6.31 14.51 -4.71
C ILE A 97 -5.16 15.50 -4.67
N ASN A 98 -5.31 16.63 -5.35
CA ASN A 98 -4.39 17.75 -5.21
C ASN A 98 -4.64 18.44 -3.86
N VAL A 99 -3.98 17.99 -2.80
CA VAL A 99 -4.19 18.49 -1.43
C VAL A 99 -3.92 20.01 -1.33
N LYS A 100 -3.05 20.57 -2.17
CA LYS A 100 -2.75 22.01 -2.16
C LYS A 100 -3.94 22.88 -2.61
N SER A 101 -4.68 22.47 -3.64
CA SER A 101 -5.79 23.26 -4.20
C SER A 101 -7.18 22.75 -3.82
N ALA A 102 -7.31 21.45 -3.57
CA ALA A 102 -8.58 20.74 -3.48
C ALA A 102 -8.70 19.88 -2.19
N TRP A 103 -8.04 20.25 -1.10
CA TRP A 103 -8.16 19.55 0.20
C TRP A 103 -9.60 19.41 0.70
N TRP A 104 -10.48 20.36 0.35
CA TRP A 104 -11.89 20.38 0.74
C TRP A 104 -12.75 19.42 -0.10
N TRP A 105 -12.20 18.79 -1.13
CA TRP A 105 -12.96 17.92 -2.04
C TRP A 105 -13.55 16.69 -1.33
N GLU A 106 -12.88 16.16 -0.31
CA GLU A 106 -13.42 15.06 0.50
C GLU A 106 -14.76 15.43 1.17
N TRP A 107 -14.94 16.69 1.59
CA TRP A 107 -16.22 17.16 2.11
C TRP A 107 -17.32 17.13 1.06
N VAL A 108 -17.00 17.42 -0.19
CA VAL A 108 -17.94 17.34 -1.31
C VAL A 108 -18.37 15.89 -1.52
N ILE A 109 -17.44 14.94 -1.43
CA ILE A 109 -17.75 13.51 -1.56
C ILE A 109 -18.67 13.05 -0.42
N PHE A 110 -18.37 13.42 0.83
CA PHE A 110 -19.24 13.11 1.97
C PHE A 110 -20.62 13.77 1.85
N ALA A 111 -20.66 15.06 1.52
CA ALA A 111 -21.90 15.81 1.32
C ALA A 111 -22.75 15.19 0.20
N ARG A 112 -22.13 14.79 -0.92
CA ARG A 112 -22.81 14.08 -2.01
C ARG A 112 -23.44 12.79 -1.50
N LYS A 113 -22.68 11.92 -0.81
CA LYS A 113 -23.22 10.66 -0.26
C LYS A 113 -24.41 10.92 0.67
N PHE A 114 -24.29 11.90 1.55
CA PHE A 114 -25.37 12.29 2.46
C PHE A 114 -26.63 12.79 1.72
N ILE A 115 -26.47 13.74 0.80
CA ILE A 115 -27.57 14.32 0.02
C ILE A 115 -28.32 13.24 -0.77
N LEU A 116 -27.59 12.33 -1.42
CA LEU A 116 -28.19 11.25 -2.19
C LEU A 116 -29.03 10.31 -1.32
N ILE A 117 -28.49 9.89 -0.16
CA ILE A 117 -29.23 9.05 0.80
C ILE A 117 -30.46 9.78 1.33
N PHE A 118 -30.32 11.06 1.66
CA PHE A 118 -31.41 11.88 2.17
C PHE A 118 -32.56 12.00 1.16
N ILE A 119 -32.26 12.29 -0.12
CA ILE A 119 -33.27 12.36 -1.18
C ILE A 119 -34.02 11.04 -1.31
N VAL A 120 -33.30 9.90 -1.36
CA VAL A 120 -33.91 8.57 -1.47
C VAL A 120 -34.87 8.28 -0.32
N ILE A 121 -34.50 8.67 0.90
CA ILE A 121 -35.30 8.42 2.09
C ILE A 121 -36.53 9.33 2.15
N VAL A 122 -36.39 10.62 1.90
CA VAL A 122 -37.52 11.57 1.88
C VAL A 122 -38.50 11.24 0.76
N SER A 123 -37.99 10.81 -0.40
CA SER A 123 -38.82 10.43 -1.54
C SER A 123 -39.27 8.97 -1.53
N ARG A 124 -39.18 8.24 -0.39
CA ARG A 124 -39.59 6.83 -0.29
C ARG A 124 -41.04 6.59 -0.73
N ARG A 125 -41.96 7.53 -0.45
CA ARG A 125 -43.37 7.46 -0.87
C ARG A 125 -43.56 7.65 -2.39
N SER A 126 -42.66 8.37 -3.06
CA SER A 126 -42.65 8.55 -4.51
C SER A 126 -41.25 8.31 -5.07
N ALA A 127 -40.88 7.04 -5.20
CA ALA A 127 -39.54 6.67 -5.65
C ALA A 127 -39.20 7.16 -7.07
N VAL A 128 -40.21 7.43 -7.91
CA VAL A 128 -40.02 8.00 -9.26
C VAL A 128 -39.50 9.43 -9.15
N ILE A 129 -40.18 10.28 -8.36
CA ILE A 129 -39.73 11.67 -8.13
C ILE A 129 -38.35 11.66 -7.48
N GLY A 130 -38.13 10.80 -6.47
CA GLY A 130 -36.84 10.66 -5.81
C GLY A 130 -35.71 10.29 -6.77
N GLY A 131 -35.94 9.33 -7.67
CA GLY A 131 -34.94 8.92 -8.66
C GLY A 131 -34.59 10.04 -9.65
N TYR A 132 -35.58 10.83 -10.13
CA TYR A 132 -35.29 11.99 -10.97
C TYR A 132 -34.50 13.08 -10.22
N THR A 133 -34.85 13.36 -8.96
CA THR A 133 -34.14 14.33 -8.13
C THR A 133 -32.69 13.88 -7.87
N VAL A 134 -32.46 12.60 -7.59
CA VAL A 134 -31.10 12.04 -7.48
C VAL A 134 -30.34 12.20 -8.79
N ASN A 135 -30.95 11.87 -9.93
CA ASN A 135 -30.29 11.97 -11.23
C ASN A 135 -29.87 13.42 -11.56
N CYS A 136 -30.74 14.39 -11.27
CA CYS A 136 -30.43 15.82 -11.40
C CYS A 136 -29.27 16.23 -10.47
N MET A 137 -29.28 15.78 -9.21
CA MET A 137 -28.21 16.08 -8.27
C MET A 137 -26.87 15.46 -8.69
N LEU A 138 -26.87 14.23 -9.22
CA LEU A 138 -25.68 13.58 -9.78
C LEU A 138 -25.09 14.36 -10.97
N GLN A 139 -25.94 14.92 -11.84
CA GLN A 139 -25.48 15.78 -12.94
C GLN A 139 -24.82 17.07 -12.43
N LEU A 140 -25.37 17.69 -11.38
CA LEU A 140 -24.75 18.86 -10.75
C LEU A 140 -23.37 18.53 -10.17
N PHE A 141 -23.23 17.40 -9.46
CA PHE A 141 -21.94 16.95 -8.95
C PHE A 141 -20.95 16.56 -10.06
N PHE A 142 -21.44 16.03 -11.19
CA PHE A 142 -20.63 15.73 -12.35
C PHE A 142 -20.05 16.99 -12.99
N VAL A 143 -20.88 18.01 -13.21
CA VAL A 143 -20.42 19.33 -13.69
C VAL A 143 -19.44 19.94 -12.69
N PHE A 144 -19.73 19.87 -11.40
CA PHE A 144 -18.85 20.39 -10.36
C PHE A 144 -17.48 19.69 -10.35
N HIS A 145 -17.45 18.36 -10.54
CA HIS A 145 -16.22 17.59 -10.67
C HIS A 145 -15.37 18.04 -11.86
N ILE A 146 -15.99 18.25 -13.03
CA ILE A 146 -15.30 18.69 -14.25
C ILE A 146 -14.71 20.10 -14.07
N VAL A 147 -15.44 21.00 -13.40
CA VAL A 147 -15.00 22.39 -13.18
C VAL A 147 -13.91 22.46 -12.11
N ALA A 148 -14.07 21.75 -10.99
CA ALA A 148 -13.17 21.85 -9.85
C ALA A 148 -11.82 21.14 -10.08
N LYS A 149 -11.76 20.15 -10.98
CA LYS A 149 -10.56 19.33 -11.29
C LYS A 149 -9.74 18.97 -10.04
N PRO A 150 -10.35 18.26 -9.07
CA PRO A 150 -9.77 18.08 -7.74
C PRO A 150 -8.60 17.09 -7.70
N TYR A 151 -8.46 16.23 -8.71
CA TYR A 151 -7.44 15.20 -8.78
C TYR A 151 -6.20 15.67 -9.53
N ALA A 152 -5.02 15.37 -9.00
CA ALA A 152 -3.74 15.70 -9.62
C ALA A 152 -3.41 14.77 -10.82
N GLY A 153 -3.87 13.51 -10.77
CA GLY A 153 -3.62 12.52 -11.82
C GLY A 153 -4.86 12.23 -12.67
N GLU A 154 -4.66 12.11 -13.99
CA GLU A 154 -5.75 11.76 -14.92
C GLU A 154 -6.41 10.41 -14.61
N LYS A 155 -5.66 9.45 -14.04
CA LYS A 155 -6.17 8.12 -13.71
C LYS A 155 -7.28 8.21 -12.66
N TYR A 156 -7.05 8.95 -11.57
CA TYR A 156 -8.01 9.15 -10.50
C TYR A 156 -9.22 9.98 -10.96
N ALA A 157 -8.99 11.01 -11.78
CA ALA A 157 -10.06 11.78 -12.40
C ALA A 157 -10.98 10.91 -13.28
N LYS A 158 -10.41 10.01 -14.10
CA LYS A 158 -11.16 9.07 -14.94
C LYS A 158 -12.00 8.12 -14.10
N ILE A 159 -11.48 7.58 -13.00
CA ILE A 159 -12.22 6.68 -12.10
C ILE A 159 -13.43 7.40 -11.49
N GLU A 160 -13.26 8.62 -10.99
CA GLU A 160 -14.38 9.39 -10.42
C GLU A 160 -15.42 9.74 -11.49
N THR A 161 -14.97 10.14 -12.69
CA THR A 161 -15.85 10.44 -13.82
C THR A 161 -16.69 9.22 -14.22
N TYR A 162 -16.05 8.06 -14.41
CA TYR A 162 -16.75 6.82 -14.75
C TYR A 162 -17.62 6.31 -13.61
N GLY A 163 -17.21 6.48 -12.35
CA GLY A 163 -18.01 6.14 -11.18
C GLY A 163 -19.30 6.97 -11.12
N LEU A 164 -19.21 8.29 -11.33
CA LEU A 164 -20.37 9.17 -11.43
C LEU A 164 -21.31 8.76 -12.58
N LEU A 165 -20.76 8.51 -13.77
CA LEU A 165 -21.55 8.03 -14.91
C LEU A 165 -22.23 6.68 -14.63
N ALA A 166 -21.53 5.73 -14.00
CA ALA A 166 -22.09 4.44 -13.62
C ALA A 166 -23.21 4.57 -12.57
N THR A 167 -23.08 5.48 -11.60
CA THR A 167 -24.17 5.76 -10.65
C THR A 167 -25.38 6.41 -11.32
N MET A 168 -25.17 7.36 -12.24
CA MET A 168 -26.23 7.99 -13.03
C MET A 168 -26.98 6.96 -13.90
N ALA A 169 -26.22 6.06 -14.54
CA ALA A 169 -26.74 4.94 -15.29
C ALA A 169 -27.59 4.00 -14.43
N THR A 170 -27.16 3.72 -13.21
CA THR A 170 -27.88 2.85 -12.25
C THR A 170 -29.22 3.45 -11.84
N PHE A 171 -29.26 4.74 -11.48
CA PHE A 171 -30.51 5.41 -11.14
C PHE A 171 -31.46 5.51 -12.34
N THR A 172 -30.93 5.82 -13.52
CA THR A 172 -31.74 5.88 -14.75
C THR A 172 -32.30 4.51 -15.12
N GLY A 173 -31.51 3.43 -15.00
CA GLY A 173 -31.99 2.06 -15.20
C GLY A 173 -33.08 1.66 -14.20
N GLY A 174 -32.95 2.04 -12.93
CA GLY A 174 -33.98 1.81 -11.92
C GLY A 174 -35.30 2.54 -12.21
N LEU A 175 -35.24 3.77 -12.71
CA LEU A 175 -36.42 4.52 -13.13
C LEU A 175 -37.13 3.85 -14.32
N ILE A 176 -36.37 3.44 -15.33
CA ILE A 176 -36.89 2.72 -16.50
C ILE A 176 -37.61 1.43 -16.07
N PHE A 177 -36.97 0.63 -15.18
CA PHE A 177 -37.56 -0.61 -14.66
C PHE A 177 -38.87 -0.36 -13.89
N LYS A 178 -38.93 0.70 -13.08
CA LYS A 178 -40.15 1.02 -12.35
C LYS A 178 -41.28 1.45 -13.29
N GLN A 179 -40.97 2.24 -14.31
CA GLN A 179 -41.95 2.74 -15.27
C GLN A 179 -42.46 1.65 -16.21
N SER A 180 -41.61 0.68 -16.60
CA SER A 180 -42.04 -0.46 -17.42
C SER A 180 -42.98 -1.42 -16.67
N GLY A 181 -42.85 -1.52 -15.33
CA GLY A 181 -43.76 -2.32 -14.49
C GLY A 181 -45.15 -1.72 -14.30
N GLU A 182 -45.29 -0.39 -14.33
CA GLU A 182 -46.58 0.31 -14.18
C GLU A 182 -47.37 0.39 -15.50
N GLN A 183 -46.68 0.39 -16.65
CA GLN A 183 -47.30 0.45 -17.98
C GLN A 183 -47.45 -0.96 -18.59
N GLY A 184 -48.32 -1.78 -17.99
CA GLY A 184 -48.59 -3.17 -18.40
C GLY A 184 -49.30 -3.37 -19.75
N GLY A 185 -49.08 -2.53 -20.75
CA GLY A 185 -49.64 -2.74 -22.09
C GLY A 185 -49.43 -1.55 -23.03
N GLN A 186 -48.78 -1.83 -24.17
CA GLN A 186 -48.57 -0.95 -25.33
C GLN A 186 -47.60 0.23 -25.13
N GLY A 187 -46.33 -0.08 -24.92
CA GLY A 187 -45.24 0.81 -25.31
C GLY A 187 -45.18 0.94 -26.84
N SER A 188 -45.03 2.16 -27.35
CA SER A 188 -44.66 2.37 -28.76
C SER A 188 -43.28 1.73 -29.00
N THR A 189 -43.08 1.04 -30.13
CA THR A 189 -41.79 0.44 -30.51
C THR A 189 -40.62 1.44 -30.42
N PHE A 190 -40.90 2.73 -30.56
CA PHE A 190 -39.96 3.82 -30.37
C PHE A 190 -39.42 3.93 -28.92
N VAL A 191 -40.28 3.77 -27.91
CA VAL A 191 -39.90 3.83 -26.49
C VAL A 191 -39.02 2.63 -26.13
N ASP A 192 -39.34 1.45 -26.68
CA ASP A 192 -38.54 0.24 -26.47
C ASP A 192 -37.14 0.37 -27.09
N LEU A 193 -37.03 0.97 -28.29
CA LEU A 193 -35.74 1.25 -28.93
C LEU A 193 -34.89 2.24 -28.13
N ILE A 194 -35.47 3.34 -27.65
CA ILE A 194 -34.77 4.30 -26.79
C ILE A 194 -34.30 3.62 -25.50
N THR A 195 -35.16 2.81 -24.90
CA THR A 195 -34.86 2.09 -23.67
C THR A 195 -33.70 1.11 -23.88
N ALA A 196 -33.73 0.33 -24.97
CA ALA A 196 -32.64 -0.57 -25.33
C ALA A 196 -31.31 0.17 -25.57
N LEU A 197 -31.34 1.32 -26.26
CA LEU A 197 -30.15 2.16 -26.45
C LEU A 197 -29.59 2.66 -25.11
N LEU A 198 -30.44 3.12 -24.19
CA LEU A 198 -30.02 3.56 -22.86
C LEU A 198 -29.37 2.42 -22.06
N PHE A 199 -29.92 1.20 -22.11
CA PHE A 199 -29.30 0.04 -21.48
C PHE A 199 -27.93 -0.29 -22.07
N ILE A 200 -27.74 -0.19 -23.39
CA ILE A 200 -26.44 -0.39 -24.04
C ILE A 200 -25.44 0.68 -23.57
N LEU A 201 -25.84 1.95 -23.55
CA LEU A 201 -24.98 3.04 -23.06
C LEU A 201 -24.62 2.88 -21.59
N HIS A 202 -25.56 2.42 -20.76
CA HIS A 202 -25.30 2.12 -19.34
C HIS A 202 -24.37 0.93 -19.16
N ALA A 203 -24.56 -0.14 -19.93
CA ALA A 203 -23.68 -1.31 -19.91
C ALA A 203 -22.25 -0.93 -20.34
N TRP A 204 -22.12 -0.06 -21.34
CA TRP A 204 -20.83 0.50 -21.76
C TRP A 204 -20.17 1.32 -20.65
N ALA A 205 -20.91 2.24 -20.00
CA ALA A 205 -20.38 3.02 -18.89
C ALA A 205 -19.92 2.14 -17.72
N TRP A 206 -20.68 1.09 -17.40
CA TRP A 206 -20.30 0.09 -16.39
C TRP A 206 -19.07 -0.72 -16.78
N TYR A 207 -18.98 -1.13 -18.04
CA TYR A 207 -17.83 -1.84 -18.58
C TYR A 207 -16.56 -1.00 -18.48
N ASP A 208 -16.60 0.27 -18.90
CA ASP A 208 -15.45 1.18 -18.82
C ASP A 208 -15.05 1.51 -17.37
N PHE A 209 -16.03 1.68 -16.48
CA PHE A 209 -15.77 1.83 -15.05
C PHE A 209 -15.05 0.59 -14.48
N ALA A 210 -15.60 -0.61 -14.70
CA ALA A 210 -15.03 -1.85 -14.22
C ALA A 210 -13.62 -2.10 -14.78
N ARG A 211 -13.42 -1.87 -16.09
CA ARG A 211 -12.12 -2.00 -16.75
C ARG A 211 -11.09 -1.03 -16.17
N THR A 212 -11.47 0.23 -15.97
CA THR A 212 -10.58 1.25 -15.42
C THR A 212 -10.20 0.92 -13.98
N LEU A 213 -11.18 0.47 -13.19
CA LEU A 213 -11.00 0.08 -11.79
C LEU A 213 -10.10 -1.15 -11.65
N VAL A 214 -10.31 -2.20 -12.46
CA VAL A 214 -9.45 -3.40 -12.47
C VAL A 214 -8.03 -3.04 -12.90
N ARG A 215 -7.86 -2.20 -13.92
CA ARG A 215 -6.53 -1.74 -14.33
C ARG A 215 -5.82 -1.01 -13.20
N GLN A 216 -6.51 -0.10 -12.52
CA GLN A 216 -5.93 0.64 -11.39
C GLN A 216 -5.54 -0.29 -10.24
N PHE A 217 -6.40 -1.24 -9.87
CA PHE A 217 -6.08 -2.21 -8.82
C PHE A 217 -4.87 -3.08 -9.17
N ARG A 218 -4.72 -3.44 -10.44
CA ARG A 218 -3.57 -4.23 -10.90
C ARG A 218 -2.28 -3.43 -10.86
N GLU A 219 -2.30 -2.18 -11.36
CA GLU A 219 -1.15 -1.27 -11.32
C GLU A 219 -0.71 -0.98 -9.87
N GLU A 220 -1.67 -0.71 -8.97
CA GLU A 220 -1.37 -0.51 -7.55
C GLU A 220 -0.84 -1.78 -6.87
N GLY A 221 -1.29 -2.95 -7.32
CA GLY A 221 -0.77 -4.25 -6.88
C GLY A 221 0.69 -4.43 -7.27
N GLU A 222 1.05 -4.14 -8.52
CA GLU A 222 2.42 -4.25 -9.03
C GLU A 222 3.37 -3.27 -8.33
N GLU A 223 2.99 -2.00 -8.22
CA GLU A 223 3.78 -1.02 -7.45
C GLU A 223 3.92 -1.41 -5.97
N GLY A 224 2.85 -1.95 -5.38
CA GLY A 224 2.86 -2.43 -4.00
C GLY A 224 3.82 -3.62 -3.80
N LEU A 225 3.92 -4.51 -4.79
CA LEU A 225 4.87 -5.63 -4.77
C LEU A 225 6.31 -5.13 -4.92
N ILE A 226 6.57 -4.20 -5.83
CA ILE A 226 7.90 -3.61 -6.02
C ILE A 226 8.37 -2.90 -4.74
N LYS A 227 7.50 -2.11 -4.10
CA LYS A 227 7.83 -1.43 -2.84
C LYS A 227 8.12 -2.40 -1.68
N ARG A 228 7.47 -3.56 -1.67
CA ARG A 228 7.79 -4.61 -0.69
C ARG A 228 9.16 -5.22 -1.00
N ALA A 229 9.43 -5.55 -2.26
CA ALA A 229 10.72 -6.11 -2.68
C ALA A 229 11.90 -5.17 -2.39
N ILE A 230 11.76 -3.86 -2.63
CA ILE A 230 12.81 -2.87 -2.30
C ILE A 230 13.10 -2.87 -0.79
N ARG A 231 12.05 -2.90 0.04
CA ARG A 231 12.21 -2.91 1.50
C ARG A 231 12.90 -4.18 1.99
N ASP A 232 12.59 -5.32 1.37
CA ASP A 232 13.23 -6.60 1.70
C ASP A 232 14.72 -6.55 1.32
N LEU A 233 15.08 -5.93 0.18
CA LEU A 233 16.48 -5.71 -0.22
C LEU A 233 17.23 -4.76 0.74
N GLU A 234 16.62 -3.64 1.12
CA GLU A 234 17.21 -2.70 2.08
C GLU A 234 17.46 -3.37 3.44
N PHE A 235 16.56 -4.28 3.85
CA PHE A 235 16.72 -5.05 5.07
C PHE A 235 17.85 -6.08 4.96
N GLU A 236 17.99 -6.76 3.83
CA GLU A 236 19.10 -7.68 3.57
C GLU A 236 20.45 -6.95 3.58
N GLU A 237 20.55 -5.78 2.94
CA GLU A 237 21.77 -4.96 2.91
C GLU A 237 22.17 -4.49 4.32
N ALA A 238 21.20 -4.03 5.13
CA ALA A 238 21.45 -3.65 6.51
C ALA A 238 21.97 -4.80 7.39
N ILE A 239 21.51 -6.04 7.14
CA ILE A 239 22.01 -7.23 7.84
C ILE A 239 23.47 -7.52 7.44
N VAL A 240 23.79 -7.44 6.14
CA VAL A 240 25.16 -7.68 5.66
C VAL A 240 26.12 -6.68 6.27
N ASP A 241 25.76 -5.39 6.30
CA ASP A 241 26.56 -4.33 6.92
C ASP A 241 26.81 -4.60 8.42
N GLU A 242 25.80 -5.08 9.15
CA GLU A 242 25.97 -5.44 10.57
C GLU A 242 26.93 -6.63 10.76
N PHE A 243 26.87 -7.63 9.88
CA PHE A 243 27.78 -8.77 9.92
C PHE A 243 29.23 -8.38 9.57
N ASP A 244 29.42 -7.56 8.55
CA ASP A 244 30.74 -7.08 8.17
C ASP A 244 31.35 -6.18 9.26
N ALA A 245 30.55 -5.29 9.88
CA ALA A 245 31.00 -4.49 11.02
C ALA A 245 31.46 -5.36 12.20
N LYS A 246 30.70 -6.41 12.57
CA LYS A 246 31.11 -7.35 13.63
C LYS A 246 32.39 -8.09 13.27
N ARG A 247 32.55 -8.52 12.02
CA ARG A 247 33.76 -9.19 11.55
C ARG A 247 34.98 -8.26 11.63
N ASP A 248 34.82 -7.01 11.22
CA ASP A 248 35.90 -6.02 11.25
C ASP A 248 36.30 -5.68 12.69
N GLU A 249 35.33 -5.56 13.62
CA GLU A 249 35.63 -5.45 15.05
C GLU A 249 36.42 -6.63 15.58
N GLU A 250 36.06 -7.86 15.18
CA GLU A 250 36.75 -9.09 15.60
C GLU A 250 38.19 -9.15 15.06
N ILE A 251 38.41 -8.76 13.80
CA ILE A 251 39.75 -8.65 13.19
C ILE A 251 40.59 -7.61 13.93
N ILE A 252 40.05 -6.40 14.16
CA ILE A 252 40.74 -5.32 14.88
C ILE A 252 41.09 -5.78 16.31
N HIS A 253 40.19 -6.49 16.98
CA HIS A 253 40.44 -7.04 18.30
C HIS A 253 41.59 -8.07 18.27
N GLN A 254 41.57 -9.01 17.32
CA GLN A 254 42.65 -9.99 17.18
C GLN A 254 44.00 -9.34 16.87
N GLU A 255 44.05 -8.33 15.99
CA GLU A 255 45.27 -7.59 15.70
C GLU A 255 45.82 -6.83 16.92
N LYS A 256 44.94 -6.23 17.74
CA LYS A 256 45.35 -5.58 18.99
C LYS A 256 45.96 -6.59 19.96
N MET A 257 45.31 -7.74 20.16
CA MET A 257 45.80 -8.81 21.01
C MET A 257 47.16 -9.35 20.53
N ALA A 258 47.35 -9.50 19.21
CA ALA A 258 48.62 -9.92 18.63
C ALA A 258 49.73 -8.88 18.81
N LYS A 259 49.45 -7.60 18.60
CA LYS A 259 50.43 -6.51 18.84
C LYS A 259 50.78 -6.36 20.32
N GLU A 260 49.84 -6.64 21.22
CA GLU A 260 50.09 -6.59 22.66
C GLU A 260 50.92 -7.78 23.13
N SER A 261 50.64 -8.98 22.64
CA SER A 261 51.45 -10.17 22.94
C SER A 261 52.89 -10.02 22.42
N GLU A 262 53.08 -9.49 21.21
CA GLU A 262 54.39 -9.18 20.65
C GLU A 262 55.14 -8.13 21.49
N ARG A 263 54.45 -7.07 21.95
CA ARG A 263 55.04 -6.06 22.84
C ARG A 263 55.44 -6.64 24.20
N ILE A 264 54.64 -7.53 24.78
CA ILE A 264 54.95 -8.22 26.02
C ILE A 264 56.18 -9.12 25.83
N GLN A 265 56.25 -9.85 24.71
CA GLN A 265 57.39 -10.70 24.36
C GLN A 265 58.67 -9.89 24.14
N LEU A 266 58.59 -8.74 23.45
CA LEU A 266 59.74 -7.83 23.27
C LEU A 266 60.20 -7.23 24.60
N ARG A 267 59.27 -6.85 25.49
CA ARG A 267 59.59 -6.34 26.83
C ARG A 267 60.23 -7.40 27.73
N SER A 268 59.79 -8.66 27.65
CA SER A 268 60.41 -9.74 28.42
C SER A 268 61.82 -10.07 27.92
N MET A 269 62.14 -9.77 26.65
CA MET A 269 63.49 -9.89 26.11
C MET A 269 64.39 -8.68 26.41
N ALA A 270 63.83 -7.51 26.76
CA ALA A 270 64.59 -6.31 27.05
C ALA A 270 65.22 -6.36 28.46
N GLY A 271 66.54 -6.59 28.51
CA GLY A 271 67.32 -6.68 29.77
C GLY A 271 67.73 -8.10 30.14
N GLN A 272 67.25 -9.10 29.42
CA GLN A 272 67.76 -10.47 29.50
C GLN A 272 68.97 -10.57 28.56
N ARG A 273 70.11 -11.11 29.03
CA ARG A 273 71.21 -11.47 28.12
C ARG A 273 70.62 -12.43 27.09
N LEU A 274 70.54 -12.01 25.83
CA LEU A 274 70.18 -12.88 24.73
C LEU A 274 71.14 -14.08 24.80
N PRO A 275 70.64 -15.32 24.89
CA PRO A 275 71.50 -16.51 25.02
C PRO A 275 72.32 -16.80 23.75
N PHE A 276 72.33 -15.87 22.79
CA PHE A 276 72.98 -15.96 21.48
C PHE A 276 74.05 -14.88 21.28
N ALA A 277 74.31 -14.04 22.28
CA ALA A 277 75.33 -12.99 22.23
C ALA A 277 76.61 -13.40 23.00
N ASP A 278 77.03 -14.67 22.82
CA ASP A 278 78.39 -15.09 23.18
C ASP A 278 79.32 -14.78 22.00
N ASP A 279 80.46 -14.16 22.28
CA ASP A 279 81.45 -13.77 21.28
C ASP A 279 81.99 -14.98 20.48
N ASP A 280 81.95 -16.18 21.08
CA ASP A 280 82.27 -17.48 20.46
C ASP A 280 81.26 -17.88 19.36
N LEU A 281 79.97 -17.57 19.55
CA LEU A 281 78.93 -17.81 18.54
C LEU A 281 79.12 -16.86 17.35
N LEU A 282 79.61 -15.64 17.59
CA LEU A 282 79.90 -14.64 16.56
C LEU A 282 81.10 -15.04 15.68
N GLU A 283 82.13 -15.67 16.25
CA GLU A 283 83.22 -16.28 15.48
C GLU A 283 82.76 -17.54 14.73
N THR A 284 81.92 -18.38 15.35
CA THR A 284 81.34 -19.57 14.70
C THR A 284 80.39 -19.19 13.55
N ILE A 285 79.63 -18.09 13.70
CA ILE A 285 78.76 -17.54 12.65
C ILE A 285 79.58 -17.01 11.47
N LYS A 286 80.71 -16.35 11.76
CA LYS A 286 81.69 -15.89 10.76
C LYS A 286 82.36 -17.06 10.03
N ALA A 287 82.61 -18.16 10.73
CA ALA A 287 83.33 -19.32 10.19
C ALA A 287 82.42 -20.33 9.45
N ASP A 288 81.17 -20.56 9.89
CA ASP A 288 80.44 -21.79 9.51
C ASP A 288 78.96 -21.61 9.08
N SER A 289 78.36 -20.42 9.24
CA SER A 289 76.89 -20.29 9.13
C SER A 289 76.35 -19.60 7.87
N THR A 290 77.15 -18.85 7.13
CA THR A 290 76.60 -18.03 6.01
C THR A 290 76.26 -18.85 4.77
N ILE A 291 76.94 -19.96 4.52
CA ILE A 291 76.69 -20.85 3.37
C ILE A 291 75.54 -21.82 3.67
N THR A 292 75.53 -22.42 4.86
CA THR A 292 74.51 -23.37 5.32
C THR A 292 73.15 -22.70 5.54
N ILE A 293 73.11 -21.51 6.15
CA ILE A 293 71.86 -20.75 6.32
C ILE A 293 71.32 -20.30 4.95
N ARG A 294 72.17 -19.87 4.01
CA ARG A 294 71.71 -19.54 2.65
C ARG A 294 71.15 -20.75 1.92
N GLN A 295 71.75 -21.93 2.10
CA GLN A 295 71.22 -23.18 1.52
C GLN A 295 69.89 -23.58 2.15
N GLN A 296 69.74 -23.48 3.47
CA GLN A 296 68.47 -23.75 4.16
C GLN A 296 67.39 -22.74 3.78
N HIS A 297 67.74 -21.45 3.66
CA HIS A 297 66.80 -20.41 3.22
C HIS A 297 66.40 -20.59 1.75
N GLY A 298 67.31 -21.07 0.91
CA GLY A 298 67.01 -21.49 -0.46
C GLY A 298 66.05 -22.69 -0.51
N ALA A 299 66.28 -23.70 0.34
CA ALA A 299 65.41 -24.87 0.46
C ALA A 299 64.01 -24.52 1.02
N LEU A 300 63.94 -23.61 1.99
CA LEU A 300 62.66 -23.13 2.51
C LEU A 300 61.90 -22.29 1.47
N SER A 301 62.62 -21.43 0.74
CA SER A 301 62.03 -20.63 -0.33
C SER A 301 61.48 -21.50 -1.46
N SER A 302 62.15 -22.60 -1.81
CA SER A 302 61.65 -23.53 -2.83
C SER A 302 60.43 -24.31 -2.35
N GLN A 303 60.38 -24.72 -1.07
CA GLN A 303 59.20 -25.35 -0.48
C GLN A 303 57.98 -24.40 -0.45
N LEU A 304 58.19 -23.12 -0.12
CA LEU A 304 57.12 -22.12 -0.15
C LEU A 304 56.62 -21.86 -1.59
N GLN A 305 57.52 -21.89 -2.57
CA GLN A 305 57.17 -21.79 -3.99
C GLN A 305 56.28 -22.97 -4.40
N ASP A 306 56.65 -24.21 -4.06
CA ASP A 306 55.85 -25.42 -4.33
C ASP A 306 54.47 -25.36 -3.66
N LEU A 307 54.39 -24.92 -2.39
CA LEU A 307 53.11 -24.74 -1.71
C LEU A 307 52.22 -23.70 -2.40
N ARG A 308 52.79 -22.60 -2.88
CA ARG A 308 52.06 -21.56 -3.62
C ARG A 308 51.55 -22.07 -4.96
N GLU A 309 52.33 -22.89 -5.68
CA GLU A 309 51.89 -23.54 -6.92
C GLU A 309 50.79 -24.57 -6.68
N ARG A 310 50.93 -25.41 -5.65
CA ARG A 310 49.87 -26.35 -5.24
C ARG A 310 48.59 -25.65 -4.80
N TRP A 311 48.72 -24.48 -4.17
CA TRP A 311 47.55 -23.67 -3.82
C TRP A 311 46.89 -23.11 -5.08
N LYS A 312 47.64 -22.49 -6.00
CA LYS A 312 47.14 -22.04 -7.32
C LYS A 312 46.45 -23.16 -8.11
N ALA A 313 47.03 -24.36 -8.13
CA ALA A 313 46.44 -25.52 -8.81
C ALA A 313 45.11 -25.95 -8.15
N ARG A 314 45.01 -25.86 -6.81
CA ARG A 314 43.77 -26.14 -6.08
C ARG A 314 42.70 -25.07 -6.33
N THR A 315 43.05 -23.80 -6.35
CA THR A 315 42.11 -22.72 -6.69
C THR A 315 41.65 -22.81 -8.14
N HIS A 316 42.53 -23.13 -9.09
CA HIS A 316 42.15 -23.36 -10.48
C HIS A 316 41.16 -24.54 -10.61
N ARG A 317 41.45 -25.70 -9.99
CA ARG A 317 40.51 -26.84 -9.97
C ARG A 317 39.17 -26.51 -9.29
N ARG A 318 39.18 -25.66 -8.26
CA ARG A 318 37.94 -25.22 -7.59
C ARG A 318 37.13 -24.29 -8.50
N GLY A 319 37.80 -23.37 -9.22
CA GLY A 319 37.19 -22.52 -10.23
C GLY A 319 36.60 -23.33 -11.39
N GLU A 320 37.34 -24.30 -11.93
CA GLU A 320 36.85 -25.22 -12.96
C GLU A 320 35.65 -26.06 -12.48
N ARG A 321 35.64 -26.51 -11.22
CA ARG A 321 34.47 -27.21 -10.64
C ARG A 321 33.26 -26.30 -10.51
N LEU A 322 33.44 -25.04 -10.12
CA LEU A 322 32.36 -24.06 -10.01
C LEU A 322 31.78 -23.74 -11.39
N LEU A 323 32.63 -23.51 -12.40
CA LEU A 323 32.21 -23.33 -13.80
C LEU A 323 31.49 -24.56 -14.36
N ALA A 324 31.98 -25.77 -14.08
CA ALA A 324 31.34 -27.01 -14.53
C ALA A 324 30.01 -27.33 -13.80
N LEU A 325 29.81 -26.82 -12.57
CA LEU A 325 28.53 -26.89 -11.87
C LEU A 325 27.53 -25.90 -12.46
N ASP A 326 27.97 -24.68 -12.78
CA ASP A 326 27.14 -23.66 -13.42
C ASP A 326 26.68 -24.10 -14.82
N GLU A 327 27.56 -24.68 -15.63
CA GLU A 327 27.19 -25.23 -16.95
C GLU A 327 26.19 -26.40 -16.83
N ARG A 328 26.28 -27.23 -15.78
CA ARG A 328 25.29 -28.29 -15.51
C ARG A 328 23.94 -27.72 -15.09
N HIS A 329 23.92 -26.63 -14.31
CA HIS A 329 22.67 -25.95 -13.96
C HIS A 329 22.03 -25.25 -15.16
N LEU A 330 22.83 -24.65 -16.04
CA LEU A 330 22.37 -24.04 -17.30
C LEU A 330 21.82 -25.08 -18.28
N THR A 331 22.48 -26.24 -18.42
CA THR A 331 22.00 -27.33 -19.29
C THR A 331 20.74 -28.00 -18.72
N ALA A 332 20.66 -28.23 -17.40
CA ALA A 332 19.45 -28.75 -16.74
C ALA A 332 18.25 -27.80 -16.85
N HIS A 333 18.46 -26.48 -16.80
CA HIS A 333 17.40 -25.49 -17.07
C HIS A 333 16.96 -25.50 -18.54
N SER A 334 17.85 -25.79 -19.49
CA SER A 334 17.50 -25.89 -20.92
C SER A 334 16.71 -27.17 -21.27
N THR A 335 16.99 -28.29 -20.61
CA THR A 335 16.26 -29.55 -20.81
C THR A 335 14.88 -29.54 -20.14
N ASN A 336 14.75 -28.97 -18.94
CA ASN A 336 13.43 -28.78 -18.31
C ASN A 336 12.53 -27.78 -19.07
N SER A 337 13.11 -26.84 -19.82
CA SER A 337 12.35 -25.92 -20.67
C SER A 337 11.80 -26.56 -21.97
N ARG A 338 12.28 -27.75 -22.35
CA ARG A 338 11.84 -28.47 -23.57
C ARG A 338 10.86 -29.61 -23.31
N GLU A 339 10.67 -30.01 -22.06
CA GLU A 339 9.63 -30.96 -21.64
C GLU A 339 8.51 -30.23 -20.89
N SER A 340 7.79 -29.37 -21.60
CA SER A 340 6.43 -28.99 -21.21
C SER A 340 5.51 -29.25 -22.41
N PRO A 341 4.81 -30.39 -22.45
CA PRO A 341 3.69 -30.56 -23.35
C PRO A 341 2.44 -30.02 -22.65
N LYS A 342 1.96 -28.86 -23.10
CA LYS A 342 0.53 -28.53 -23.23
C LYS A 342 0.32 -27.31 -24.12
#